data_AF-A0A0M6WZM4-F1
#
_entry.id   AF-A0A0M6WZM4-F1
#
_cell.length_a   1.000
_cell.length_b   1.000
_cell.length_c   1.000
_cell.angle_alpha   90.00
_cell.angle_beta   90.00
_cell.angle_gamma   90.00
#
_symmetry.space_group_name_H-M   'P 1'
#
loop_
_entity.id
_entity.type
_entity.pdbx_description
1 polymer ?
#
loop_
_entity_poly.entity_id
_entity_poly.type
_entity_poly.pdbx_seq_one_letter_code
_entity_poly.pdbx_strand_id
1 'polypeptide(L)'
;MLKDIQELAKTAFKDADAFYQRLSSRMERRYLLDASQTQKECQRLESRNQEIDGMFLSLYTDKAKGILTEQRFMKLTATLEQEQEANQKRLQDLMLMMRHSDEQENEVRTFIKEIRRYATIEELDEAVLNRLISKILVSEVKKIDGQKVQEVRIIYNFVGEIPEIIV
;
A
#
# COMPACT_ATOMS: atom_id res chain seq x y z
N MET A 1 -19.14 -15.31 23.53
CA MET A 1 -17.96 -15.10 22.65
C MET A 1 -18.36 -14.50 21.31
N LEU A 2 -18.94 -15.25 20.36
CA LEU A 2 -19.31 -14.69 19.04
C LEU A 2 -20.43 -13.62 19.15
N LYS A 3 -21.45 -13.88 19.99
CA LYS A 3 -22.51 -12.88 20.30
C LYS A 3 -21.94 -11.60 20.91
N ASP A 4 -21.02 -11.71 21.86
CA ASP A 4 -20.41 -10.55 22.51
C ASP A 4 -19.56 -9.74 21.54
N ILE A 5 -18.83 -10.39 20.63
CA ILE A 5 -18.08 -9.73 19.55
C ILE A 5 -19.01 -9.05 18.55
N GLN A 6 -20.13 -9.71 18.18
CA GLN A 6 -21.16 -9.12 17.32
C GLN A 6 -21.85 -7.92 17.97
N GLU A 7 -22.09 -7.98 19.28
CA GLU A 7 -22.70 -6.90 20.07
C GLU A 7 -21.73 -5.74 20.27
N LEU A 8 -20.45 -6.02 20.52
CA LEU A 8 -19.37 -5.03 20.57
C LEU A 8 -19.17 -4.35 19.21
N ALA A 9 -19.19 -5.14 18.12
CA ALA A 9 -19.13 -4.64 16.76
C ALA A 9 -20.34 -3.75 16.46
N LYS A 10 -21.57 -4.19 16.75
CA LYS A 10 -22.79 -3.35 16.61
C LYS A 10 -22.71 -2.05 17.41
N THR A 11 -22.09 -2.07 18.59
CA THR A 11 -21.94 -0.89 19.45
C THR A 11 -20.85 0.06 18.94
N ALA A 12 -19.73 -0.47 18.43
CA ALA A 12 -18.70 0.29 17.72
C ALA A 12 -19.23 0.90 16.40
N PHE A 13 -20.15 0.18 15.74
CA PHE A 13 -20.87 0.62 14.55
C PHE A 13 -22.17 1.38 14.85
N LYS A 14 -22.37 1.95 16.04
CA LYS A 14 -23.55 2.82 16.31
C LYS A 14 -23.66 4.02 15.36
N ASP A 15 -22.53 4.44 14.78
CA ASP A 15 -22.45 5.34 13.63
C ASP A 15 -21.73 4.61 12.49
N ALA A 16 -22.34 3.50 12.05
CA ALA A 16 -21.83 2.61 11.01
C ALA A 16 -21.50 3.41 9.75
N ASP A 17 -22.38 4.32 9.35
CA ASP A 17 -22.21 5.19 8.19
C ASP A 17 -20.91 6.01 8.29
N ALA A 18 -20.71 6.78 9.37
CA ALA A 18 -19.50 7.58 9.49
C ALA A 18 -18.24 6.72 9.63
N PHE A 19 -18.34 5.55 10.28
CA PHE A 19 -17.24 4.58 10.34
C PHE A 19 -16.85 4.10 8.94
N TYR A 20 -17.81 3.66 8.14
CA TYR A 20 -17.58 3.16 6.79
C TYR A 20 -17.06 4.23 5.84
N GLN A 21 -17.53 5.47 5.97
CA GLN A 21 -16.99 6.60 5.22
C GLN A 21 -15.52 6.87 5.57
N ARG A 22 -15.17 6.88 6.87
CA ARG A 22 -13.77 7.05 7.31
C ARG A 22 -12.87 5.92 6.83
N LEU A 23 -13.35 4.68 6.94
CA LEU A 23 -12.67 3.47 6.50
C LEU A 23 -12.40 3.51 4.99
N SER A 24 -13.44 3.74 4.19
CA SER A 24 -13.35 3.86 2.73
C SER A 24 -12.39 4.97 2.31
N SER A 25 -12.49 6.15 2.93
CA SER A 25 -11.61 7.30 2.63
C SER A 25 -10.14 7.00 2.93
N ARG A 26 -9.87 6.28 4.03
CA ARG A 26 -8.50 5.92 4.43
C ARG A 26 -7.90 4.86 3.52
N MET A 27 -8.71 3.87 3.10
CA MET A 27 -8.33 2.87 2.11
C MET A 27 -7.96 3.52 0.77
N GLU A 28 -8.82 4.42 0.27
CA GLU A 28 -8.61 5.13 -0.99
C GLU A 28 -7.34 5.99 -0.96
N ARG A 29 -7.10 6.74 0.12
CA ARG A 29 -5.86 7.52 0.27
C ARG A 29 -4.60 6.66 0.26
N ARG A 30 -4.59 5.54 0.99
CA ARG A 30 -3.41 4.68 1.06
C ARG A 30 -3.11 4.07 -0.29
N TYR A 31 -4.14 3.57 -0.97
CA TYR A 31 -4.03 3.06 -2.34
C TYR A 31 -3.43 4.12 -3.30
N LEU A 32 -3.96 5.35 -3.30
CA LEU A 32 -3.46 6.42 -4.17
C LEU A 32 -2.01 6.81 -3.88
N LEU A 33 -1.60 6.78 -2.60
CA LEU A 33 -0.23 7.08 -2.19
C LEU A 33 0.75 6.01 -2.69
N ASP A 34 0.41 4.72 -2.52
CA ASP A 34 1.26 3.60 -2.92
C ASP A 34 1.42 3.56 -4.45
N ALA A 35 0.32 3.78 -5.19
CA ALA A 35 0.34 3.89 -6.65
C ALA A 35 1.20 5.08 -7.12
N SER A 36 1.04 6.25 -6.49
CA SER A 36 1.81 7.46 -6.85
C SER A 36 3.30 7.32 -6.57
N GLN A 37 3.69 6.68 -5.46
CA GLN A 37 5.11 6.47 -5.14
C GLN A 37 5.77 5.51 -6.13
N THR A 38 5.11 4.40 -6.44
CA THR A 38 5.61 3.42 -7.41
C THR A 38 5.79 4.06 -8.79
N GLN A 39 4.81 4.86 -9.25
CA GLN A 39 4.89 5.57 -10.52
C GLN A 39 6.03 6.60 -10.55
N LYS A 40 6.23 7.36 -9.47
CA LYS A 40 7.35 8.32 -9.37
C LYS A 40 8.70 7.64 -9.47
N GLU A 41 8.85 6.49 -8.84
CA GLU A 41 10.11 5.73 -8.91
C GLU A 41 10.36 5.21 -10.34
N CYS A 42 9.33 4.72 -11.03
CA CYS A 42 9.46 4.33 -12.44
C CYS A 42 9.94 5.52 -13.30
N GLN A 43 9.29 6.68 -13.18
CA GLN A 43 9.66 7.89 -13.93
C GLN A 43 11.09 8.34 -13.63
N ARG A 44 11.53 8.22 -12.37
CA ARG A 44 12.90 8.56 -11.95
C ARG A 44 13.92 7.64 -12.61
N LEU A 45 13.67 6.33 -12.63
CA LEU A 45 14.54 5.33 -13.25
C LEU A 45 14.59 5.46 -14.78
N GLU A 46 13.44 5.72 -15.41
CA GLU A 46 13.35 5.99 -16.85
C GLU A 46 14.15 7.24 -17.24
N SER A 47 13.98 8.35 -16.49
CA SER A 47 14.74 9.59 -16.70
C SER A 47 16.24 9.35 -16.53
N ARG A 48 16.62 8.58 -15.50
CA ARG A 48 18.02 8.23 -15.26
C ARG A 48 18.63 7.41 -16.40
N ASN A 49 17.87 6.46 -16.95
CA ASN A 49 18.33 5.69 -18.10
C ASN A 49 18.52 6.58 -19.35
N GLN A 50 17.62 7.55 -19.59
CA GLN A 50 17.79 8.52 -20.68
C GLN A 50 19.03 9.41 -20.48
N GLU A 51 19.32 9.82 -19.25
CA GLU A 51 20.57 10.55 -18.95
C GLU A 51 21.80 9.69 -19.27
N ILE A 52 21.79 8.41 -18.88
CA ILE A 52 22.87 7.46 -19.17
C ILE A 52 23.07 7.31 -20.68
N ASP A 53 21.99 7.21 -21.47
CA ASP A 53 22.07 7.17 -22.94
C ASP A 53 22.78 8.42 -23.51
N GLY A 54 22.48 9.60 -22.95
CA GLY A 54 23.17 10.85 -23.29
C GLY A 54 24.66 10.85 -22.90
N MET A 55 25.01 10.23 -21.76
CA MET A 55 26.40 10.05 -21.35
C MET A 55 27.15 9.12 -22.30
N PHE A 56 26.54 8.03 -22.76
CA PHE A 56 27.14 7.16 -23.78
C PHE A 56 27.49 7.89 -25.06
N LEU A 57 26.56 8.71 -25.57
CA LEU A 57 26.80 9.50 -26.77
C LEU A 57 27.98 10.47 -26.61
N SER A 58 28.09 11.09 -25.44
CA SER A 58 29.19 11.99 -25.10
C SER A 58 30.53 11.25 -25.01
N LEU A 59 30.57 10.12 -24.29
CA LEU A 59 31.77 9.28 -24.17
C LEU A 59 32.25 8.76 -25.53
N TYR A 60 31.32 8.36 -26.41
CA TYR A 60 31.66 7.91 -27.76
C TYR A 60 32.30 9.04 -28.57
N THR A 61 31.74 10.25 -28.47
CA THR A 61 32.27 11.44 -29.14
C THR A 61 33.69 11.76 -28.67
N ASP A 62 33.94 11.73 -27.35
CA ASP A 62 35.26 11.99 -26.78
C ASP A 62 36.27 10.90 -27.15
N LYS A 63 35.83 9.65 -27.22
CA LYS A 63 36.64 8.54 -27.70
C LYS A 63 37.02 8.71 -29.17
N ALA A 64 36.08 9.09 -30.03
CA ALA A 64 36.33 9.33 -31.45
C ALA A 64 37.29 10.50 -31.70
N LYS A 65 37.25 11.53 -30.85
CA LYS A 65 38.21 12.66 -30.88
C LYS A 65 39.58 12.33 -30.30
N GLY A 66 39.78 11.12 -29.76
CA GLY A 66 41.02 10.70 -29.12
C GLY A 66 41.28 11.35 -27.75
N ILE A 67 40.28 12.02 -27.16
CA ILE A 67 40.37 12.62 -25.82
C ILE A 67 40.44 11.51 -24.76
N LEU A 68 39.69 10.43 -25.00
CA LEU A 68 39.58 9.29 -24.08
C LEU A 68 40.34 8.07 -24.62
N THR A 69 41.13 7.44 -23.75
CA THR A 69 41.78 6.16 -24.10
C THR A 69 40.77 5.03 -24.13
N GLU A 70 41.06 3.97 -24.91
CA GLU A 70 40.21 2.76 -24.98
C GLU A 70 39.94 2.17 -23.60
N GLN A 71 41.00 2.01 -22.80
CA GLN A 71 40.90 1.45 -21.45
C GLN A 71 39.96 2.28 -20.54
N ARG A 72 40.01 3.61 -20.63
CA ARG A 72 39.13 4.47 -19.83
C ARG A 72 37.70 4.43 -20.32
N PHE A 73 37.50 4.37 -21.64
CA PHE A 73 36.18 4.28 -22.26
C PHE A 73 35.48 3.03 -21.79
N MET A 74 36.12 1.86 -21.97
CA MET A 74 35.59 0.57 -21.53
C MET A 74 35.23 0.53 -20.04
N LYS A 75 36.05 1.16 -19.18
CA LYS A 75 35.79 1.19 -17.74
C LYS A 75 34.56 2.04 -17.39
N LEU A 76 34.41 3.21 -18.01
CA LEU A 76 33.29 4.11 -17.76
C LEU A 76 31.99 3.54 -18.34
N THR A 77 32.02 3.02 -19.56
CA THR A 77 30.86 2.41 -20.20
C THR A 77 30.38 1.19 -19.42
N ALA A 78 31.27 0.30 -18.97
CA ALA A 78 30.87 -0.85 -18.16
C ALA A 78 30.11 -0.46 -16.88
N THR A 79 30.47 0.67 -16.25
CA THR A 79 29.77 1.16 -15.05
C THR A 79 28.36 1.67 -15.40
N LEU A 80 28.23 2.38 -16.52
CA LEU A 80 26.95 2.89 -17.01
C LEU A 80 26.02 1.75 -17.48
N GLU A 81 26.56 0.76 -18.18
CA GLU A 81 25.84 -0.44 -18.61
C GLU A 81 25.28 -1.20 -17.40
N GLN A 82 26.10 -1.38 -16.35
CA GLN A 82 25.69 -2.02 -15.11
C GLN A 82 24.56 -1.25 -14.41
N GLU A 83 24.64 0.08 -14.33
CA GLU A 83 23.59 0.91 -13.75
C GLU A 83 22.29 0.80 -14.55
N GLN A 84 22.38 0.88 -15.89
CA GLN A 84 21.21 0.78 -16.78
C GLN A 84 20.54 -0.59 -16.70
N GLU A 85 21.31 -1.68 -16.62
CA GLU A 85 20.78 -3.04 -16.44
C GLU A 85 20.09 -3.18 -15.07
N ALA A 86 20.68 -2.64 -14.01
CA ALA A 86 20.08 -2.64 -12.67
C ALA A 86 18.75 -1.85 -12.65
N ASN A 87 18.72 -0.67 -13.27
CA ASN A 87 17.52 0.15 -13.40
C ASN A 87 16.44 -0.56 -14.20
N GLN A 88 16.79 -1.23 -15.30
CA GLN A 88 15.83 -2.01 -16.12
C GLN A 88 15.23 -3.18 -15.34
N LYS A 89 16.04 -3.94 -14.59
CA LYS A 89 15.55 -5.01 -13.71
C LYS A 89 14.57 -4.44 -12.68
N ARG A 90 14.93 -3.33 -12.04
CA ARG A 90 14.06 -2.68 -11.06
C ARG A 90 12.76 -2.18 -11.67
N LEU A 91 12.78 -1.62 -12.88
CA LEU A 91 11.58 -1.21 -13.60
C LEU A 91 10.66 -2.40 -13.89
N GLN A 92 11.20 -3.54 -14.32
CA GLN A 92 10.42 -4.76 -14.52
C GLN A 92 9.75 -5.23 -13.22
N ASP A 93 10.48 -5.25 -12.11
CA ASP A 93 9.94 -5.60 -10.79
C ASP A 93 8.80 -4.65 -10.38
N LEU A 94 8.99 -3.33 -10.57
CA LEU A 94 7.97 -2.32 -10.28
C LEU A 94 6.73 -2.49 -11.15
N MET A 95 6.88 -2.78 -12.44
CA MET A 95 5.75 -3.05 -13.33
C MET A 95 4.98 -4.32 -12.94
N LEU A 96 5.67 -5.38 -12.50
CA LEU A 96 5.03 -6.58 -11.99
C LEU A 96 4.28 -6.31 -10.68
N MET A 97 4.89 -5.55 -9.77
CA MET A 97 4.22 -5.10 -8.53
C MET A 97 2.97 -4.29 -8.85
N MET A 98 3.03 -3.34 -9.79
CA MET A 98 1.86 -2.56 -10.20
C MET A 98 0.75 -3.44 -10.78
N ARG A 99 1.08 -4.42 -11.64
CA ARG A 99 0.06 -5.36 -12.17
C ARG A 99 -0.60 -6.19 -11.08
N HIS A 100 0.16 -6.70 -10.12
CA HIS A 100 -0.41 -7.41 -8.98
C HIS A 100 -1.22 -6.49 -8.06
N SER A 101 -0.79 -5.24 -7.90
CA SER A 101 -1.55 -4.24 -7.15
C SER A 101 -2.87 -3.88 -7.86
N ASP A 102 -2.92 -3.80 -9.19
CA ASP A 102 -4.16 -3.60 -9.96
C ASP A 102 -5.16 -4.76 -9.77
N GLU A 103 -4.66 -6.00 -9.62
CA GLU A 103 -5.51 -7.16 -9.32
C GLU A 103 -6.11 -7.07 -7.90
N GLN A 104 -5.28 -6.75 -6.90
CA GLN A 104 -5.74 -6.52 -5.52
C GLN A 104 -6.61 -5.25 -5.39
N GLU A 105 -6.38 -4.26 -6.25
CA GLU A 105 -7.14 -3.03 -6.31
C GLU A 105 -8.60 -3.30 -6.66
N ASN A 106 -8.87 -4.23 -7.58
CA ASN A 106 -10.24 -4.59 -7.90
C ASN A 106 -10.97 -5.19 -6.69
N GLU A 107 -10.28 -5.97 -5.86
CA GLU A 107 -10.84 -6.48 -4.61
C GLU A 107 -11.11 -5.35 -3.61
N VAL A 108 -10.16 -4.42 -3.45
CA VAL A 108 -10.29 -3.25 -2.57
C VAL A 108 -11.44 -2.35 -3.01
N ARG A 109 -11.56 -2.05 -4.31
CA ARG A 109 -12.64 -1.23 -4.89
C ARG A 109 -13.99 -1.93 -4.77
N THR A 110 -14.04 -3.24 -5.01
CA THR A 110 -15.26 -4.04 -4.83
C THR A 110 -15.69 -4.03 -3.37
N PHE A 111 -14.74 -4.20 -2.45
CA PHE A 111 -14.99 -4.19 -1.02
C PHE A 111 -15.45 -2.82 -0.50
N ILE A 112 -14.85 -1.72 -1.00
CA ILE A 112 -15.33 -0.36 -0.72
C ILE A 112 -16.78 -0.18 -1.16
N LYS A 113 -17.15 -0.69 -2.36
CA LYS A 113 -18.53 -0.63 -2.86
C LYS A 113 -19.48 -1.49 -2.02
N GLU A 114 -19.06 -2.68 -1.63
CA GLU A 114 -19.82 -3.56 -0.73
C GLU A 114 -20.09 -2.84 0.59
N ILE A 115 -19.06 -2.34 1.27
CA ILE A 115 -19.19 -1.60 2.54
C ILE A 115 -20.12 -0.39 2.41
N ARG A 116 -20.01 0.41 1.34
CA ARG A 116 -20.89 1.57 1.13
C ARG A 116 -22.35 1.17 0.96
N ARG A 117 -22.64 -0.03 0.44
CA ARG A 117 -24.00 -0.58 0.35
C ARG A 117 -24.50 -1.10 1.70
N TYR A 118 -23.62 -1.63 2.55
CA TYR A 118 -23.99 -2.10 3.89
C TYR A 118 -24.15 -0.96 4.89
N ALA A 119 -23.48 0.18 4.69
CA ALA A 119 -23.72 1.40 5.47
C ALA A 119 -25.20 1.81 5.45
N THR A 120 -25.92 1.47 4.38
CA THR A 120 -27.35 1.76 4.19
C THR A 120 -28.30 0.64 4.67
N ILE A 121 -27.80 -0.48 5.21
CA ILE A 121 -28.61 -1.65 5.62
C ILE A 121 -28.33 -1.99 7.09
N GLU A 122 -29.38 -2.22 7.87
CA GLU A 122 -29.35 -2.37 9.34
C GLU A 122 -28.60 -3.62 9.86
N GLU A 123 -28.20 -4.56 9.01
CA GLU A 123 -27.56 -5.81 9.42
C GLU A 123 -26.21 -6.06 8.74
N LEU A 124 -25.14 -6.11 9.55
CA LEU A 124 -23.86 -6.69 9.15
C LEU A 124 -23.98 -8.21 9.07
N ASP A 125 -23.77 -8.77 7.88
CA ASP A 125 -23.63 -10.22 7.73
C ASP A 125 -22.24 -10.71 8.21
N GLU A 126 -22.18 -11.98 8.61
CA GLU A 126 -20.98 -12.63 9.15
C GLU A 126 -19.84 -12.72 8.11
N ALA A 127 -20.15 -12.90 6.83
CA ALA A 127 -19.17 -12.98 5.75
C ALA A 127 -18.48 -11.62 5.52
N VAL A 128 -19.23 -10.52 5.57
CA VAL A 128 -18.70 -9.15 5.48
C VAL A 128 -17.79 -8.86 6.67
N LEU A 129 -18.21 -9.26 7.87
CA LEU A 129 -17.44 -9.04 9.11
C LEU A 129 -16.12 -9.82 9.08
N ASN A 130 -16.14 -11.07 8.62
CA ASN A 130 -14.94 -11.90 8.44
C ASN A 130 -14.02 -11.38 7.32
N ARG A 131 -14.57 -10.75 6.28
CA ARG A 131 -13.77 -10.10 5.22
C ARG A 131 -13.18 -8.76 5.69
N LEU A 132 -13.87 -8.05 6.57
CA LEU A 132 -13.47 -6.76 7.12
C LEU A 132 -12.36 -6.89 8.17
N ILE A 133 -12.51 -7.83 9.09
CA ILE A 133 -11.68 -7.97 10.26
C ILE A 133 -10.59 -9.01 10.00
N SER A 134 -9.34 -8.58 10.11
CA SER A 134 -8.16 -9.44 10.10
C SER A 134 -8.03 -10.20 11.43
N LYS A 135 -8.10 -9.47 12.55
CA LYS A 135 -8.08 -10.05 13.89
C LYS A 135 -8.61 -9.07 14.94
N ILE A 136 -9.11 -9.63 16.04
CA ILE A 136 -9.54 -8.89 17.22
C ILE A 136 -8.57 -9.21 18.35
N LEU A 137 -7.93 -8.19 18.90
CA LEU A 137 -7.06 -8.30 20.07
C LEU A 137 -7.85 -7.87 21.29
N VAL A 138 -7.94 -8.77 22.27
CA VAL A 138 -8.63 -8.51 23.53
C VAL A 138 -7.58 -8.47 24.64
N SER A 139 -7.45 -7.33 25.31
CA SER A 139 -6.49 -7.15 26.40
C SER A 139 -7.02 -7.75 27.72
N GLU A 140 -6.14 -7.85 28.71
CA GLU A 140 -6.55 -8.26 30.06
C GLU A 140 -7.57 -7.29 30.67
N VAL A 141 -8.47 -7.84 31.49
CA VAL A 141 -9.49 -7.05 32.20
C VAL A 141 -8.83 -6.22 33.29
N LYS A 142 -8.95 -4.90 33.20
CA LYS A 142 -8.50 -3.94 34.21
C LYS A 142 -9.67 -3.48 35.07
N LYS A 143 -9.44 -3.20 36.34
CA LYS A 143 -10.43 -2.49 37.18
C LYS A 143 -10.04 -1.02 37.26
N ILE A 144 -10.89 -0.15 36.75
CA ILE A 144 -10.77 1.30 36.87
C ILE A 144 -12.04 1.78 37.57
N ASP A 145 -11.91 2.48 38.70
CA ASP A 145 -13.03 3.00 39.51
C ASP A 145 -14.12 1.96 39.86
N GLY A 146 -13.69 0.72 40.16
CA GLY A 146 -14.60 -0.38 40.52
C GLY A 146 -15.30 -1.05 39.34
N GLN A 147 -15.18 -0.50 38.12
CA GLN A 147 -15.70 -1.08 36.89
C GLN A 147 -14.64 -1.93 36.20
N LYS A 148 -15.08 -3.07 35.63
CA LYS A 148 -14.22 -3.92 34.79
C LYS A 148 -14.16 -3.31 33.39
N VAL A 149 -12.98 -2.89 32.98
CA VAL A 149 -12.69 -2.31 31.66
C VAL A 149 -11.81 -3.29 30.89
N GLN A 150 -12.16 -3.55 29.64
CA GLN A 150 -11.39 -4.42 28.76
C GLN A 150 -11.14 -3.72 27.43
N GLU A 151 -9.87 -3.56 27.07
CA GLU A 151 -9.49 -2.91 25.81
C GLU A 151 -9.58 -3.93 24.66
N VAL A 152 -10.40 -3.61 23.65
CA VAL A 152 -10.56 -4.40 22.44
C VAL A 152 -10.03 -3.60 21.26
N ARG A 153 -9.12 -4.20 20.48
CA ARG A 153 -8.56 -3.59 19.26
C ARG A 153 -8.91 -4.43 18.06
N ILE A 154 -9.49 -3.81 17.04
CA ILE A 154 -9.85 -4.48 15.79
C ILE A 154 -8.83 -4.11 14.72
N ILE A 155 -8.24 -5.13 14.10
CA ILE A 155 -7.30 -4.98 12.99
C ILE A 155 -8.02 -5.36 11.71
N TYR A 156 -7.97 -4.47 10.72
CA TYR A 156 -8.75 -4.55 9.50
C TYR A 156 -7.89 -4.98 8.31
N ASN A 157 -8.41 -5.89 7.48
CA ASN A 157 -7.66 -6.53 6.37
C ASN A 157 -7.06 -5.52 5.37
N PHE A 158 -7.65 -4.32 5.21
CA PHE A 158 -7.29 -3.37 4.14
C PHE A 158 -6.72 -2.03 4.60
N VAL A 159 -6.57 -1.82 5.91
CA VAL A 159 -6.13 -0.54 6.52
C VAL A 159 -5.21 -0.71 7.73
N GLY A 160 -5.08 -1.94 8.26
CA GLY A 160 -4.32 -2.18 9.49
C GLY A 160 -5.13 -1.86 10.75
N GLU A 161 -4.47 -1.47 11.83
CA GLU A 161 -5.12 -1.13 13.10
C GLU A 161 -5.89 0.19 12.99
N ILE A 162 -7.20 0.15 13.30
CA ILE A 162 -7.97 1.36 13.59
C ILE A 162 -8.21 1.32 15.09
N PRO A 163 -7.60 2.22 15.88
CA PRO A 163 -7.85 2.27 17.30
C PRO A 163 -9.31 2.69 17.53
N GLU A 164 -10.10 1.80 18.09
CA GLU A 164 -11.41 2.09 18.64
C GLU A 164 -11.31 2.04 20.16
N ILE A 165 -11.63 3.16 20.81
CA ILE A 165 -11.84 3.17 22.25
C ILE A 165 -13.28 2.74 22.45
N ILE A 166 -13.47 1.47 22.78
CA ILE A 166 -14.76 0.95 23.23
C ILE A 166 -14.76 1.17 24.75
N VAL A 167 -15.54 2.15 25.20
CA VAL A 167 -15.85 2.41 26.62
C VAL A 167 -17.02 1.53 27.05
#